data_AF-A0A9X0EH12-F1
#
_entry.id   AF-A0A9X0EH12-F1
#
_cell.length_a   1.000
_cell.length_b   1.000
_cell.length_c   1.000
_cell.angle_alpha   90.00
_cell.angle_beta   90.00
_cell.angle_gamma   90.00
#
_symmetry.space_group_name_H-M   'P 1'
#
loop_
_entity.id
_entity.type
_entity.pdbx_description
1 polymer ?
#
loop_
_entity_poly.entity_id
_entity_poly.type
_entity_poly.pdbx_seq_one_letter_code
_entity_poly.pdbx_strand_id
1 'polypeptide(L)'
;MKGLCSGPSYPIAMSKNMRVADINSENSEYLLNELNQATAELMSIDKASFGGEQWQIAHRRQQAAFGTWLRFIRKDPVFQTRSKAMAG
;
A
#
# COMPACT_ATOMS: atom_id res chain seq x y z
N MET A 1 -29.59 38.99 9.97
CA MET A 1 -29.11 38.13 11.07
C MET A 1 -29.56 36.70 10.77
N LYS A 2 -28.67 35.89 10.17
CA LYS A 2 -28.10 34.66 10.76
C LYS A 2 -29.12 33.77 11.48
N GLY A 3 -29.57 32.71 10.80
CA GLY A 3 -30.02 31.47 11.41
C GLY A 3 -29.17 30.34 10.84
N LEU A 4 -28.23 29.81 11.62
CA LEU A 4 -27.41 28.67 11.23
C LEU A 4 -28.28 27.41 11.19
N CYS A 5 -28.37 26.78 10.02
CA CYS A 5 -28.84 25.40 9.95
C CYS A 5 -27.76 24.49 10.54
N SER A 6 -27.95 24.10 11.80
CA SER A 6 -27.19 23.06 12.48
C SER A 6 -27.54 21.70 11.88
N GLY A 7 -26.71 21.22 10.96
CA GLY A 7 -26.73 19.81 10.55
C GLY A 7 -26.24 18.91 11.68
N PRO A 8 -26.67 17.64 11.76
CA PRO A 8 -26.17 16.71 12.75
C PRO A 8 -24.66 16.50 12.54
N SER A 9 -23.89 16.90 13.54
CA SER A 9 -22.47 16.54 13.66
C SER A 9 -22.43 15.12 14.17
N TYR A 10 -22.07 14.17 13.30
CA TYR A 10 -21.81 12.81 13.74
C TYR A 10 -20.51 12.80 14.54
N PRO A 11 -20.51 12.42 15.83
CA PRO A 11 -19.27 12.03 16.44
C PRO A 11 -18.83 10.74 15.74
N ILE A 12 -17.74 10.80 14.97
CA ILE A 12 -16.99 9.58 14.68
C ILE A 12 -16.44 9.13 16.02
N ALA A 13 -17.24 8.36 16.75
CA ALA A 13 -16.76 7.58 17.87
C ALA A 13 -15.72 6.64 17.26
N MET A 14 -14.44 6.99 17.37
CA MET A 14 -13.35 6.06 17.14
C MET A 14 -13.55 4.92 18.14
N SER A 15 -14.22 3.87 17.66
CA SER A 15 -14.42 2.63 18.39
C SER A 15 -13.06 2.14 18.83
N LYS A 16 -12.85 2.13 20.14
CA LYS A 16 -11.56 1.94 20.83
C LYS A 16 -11.00 0.51 20.69
N ASN A 17 -11.51 -0.28 19.75
CA ASN A 17 -11.12 -1.67 19.51
C ASN A 17 -10.98 -1.96 17.99
N MET A 18 -10.52 -1.01 17.19
CA MET A 18 -10.12 -1.30 15.81
C MET A 18 -8.91 -2.25 15.88
N ARG A 19 -9.13 -3.52 15.52
CA ARG A 19 -8.06 -4.52 15.58
C ARG A 19 -6.98 -4.07 14.60
N VAL A 20 -5.71 -4.22 14.97
CA VAL A 20 -4.57 -3.92 14.10
C VAL A 20 -4.71 -4.62 12.73
N ALA A 21 -5.38 -5.77 12.68
CA ALA A 21 -5.72 -6.49 11.46
C ALA A 21 -6.65 -5.71 10.50
N ASP A 22 -7.62 -4.95 11.02
CA ASP A 22 -8.57 -4.18 10.19
C ASP A 22 -7.88 -2.95 9.57
N ILE A 23 -6.96 -2.30 10.32
CA ILE A 23 -6.09 -1.22 9.80
C ILE A 23 -5.09 -1.74 8.77
N ASN A 24 -4.60 -2.98 8.96
CA ASN A 24 -3.66 -3.60 8.04
C ASN A 24 -4.33 -4.05 6.74
N SER A 25 -5.59 -4.47 6.78
CA SER A 25 -6.33 -4.93 5.61
C SER A 25 -6.53 -3.82 4.58
N GLU A 26 -7.03 -2.66 5.00
CA GLU A 26 -7.24 -1.49 4.12
C GLU A 26 -5.92 -1.01 3.49
N ASN A 27 -4.82 -1.09 4.23
CA ASN A 27 -3.51 -0.70 3.71
C ASN A 27 -2.91 -1.77 2.78
N SER A 28 -3.18 -3.05 3.02
CA SER A 28 -2.64 -4.14 2.19
C SER A 28 -3.22 -4.13 0.78
N GLU A 29 -4.53 -3.94 0.63
CA GLU A 29 -5.19 -3.91 -0.67
C GLU A 29 -4.69 -2.71 -1.49
N TYR A 30 -4.59 -1.54 -0.84
CA TYR A 30 -4.01 -0.34 -1.46
C TYR A 30 -2.57 -0.58 -1.95
N LEU A 31 -1.69 -1.10 -1.09
CA LEU A 31 -0.29 -1.35 -1.46
C LEU A 31 -0.14 -2.40 -2.56
N LEU A 32 -0.99 -3.43 -2.56
CA LEU A 32 -1.00 -4.44 -3.61
C LEU A 32 -1.49 -3.85 -4.93
N ASN A 33 -2.51 -3.00 -4.89
CA ASN A 33 -3.01 -2.31 -6.07
C ASN A 33 -1.95 -1.37 -6.66
N GLU A 34 -1.26 -0.58 -5.83
CA GLU A 34 -0.15 0.28 -6.26
C GLU A 34 0.99 -0.53 -6.92
N LEU A 35 1.34 -1.68 -6.34
CA LEU A 35 2.35 -2.58 -6.92
C LEU A 35 1.91 -3.12 -8.29
N ASN A 36 0.65 -3.55 -8.41
CA ASN A 36 0.10 -4.06 -9.66
C ASN A 36 0.07 -2.98 -10.74
N GLN A 37 -0.34 -1.75 -10.39
CA GLN A 37 -0.35 -0.62 -11.32
C GLN A 37 1.04 -0.26 -11.81
N ALA A 38 2.03 -0.14 -10.91
CA ALA A 38 3.41 0.15 -11.29
C ALA A 38 4.03 -0.96 -12.16
N THR A 39 3.65 -2.22 -11.90
CA THR A 39 4.08 -3.36 -12.73
C THR A 39 3.44 -3.31 -14.12
N ALA A 40 2.13 -3.02 -14.20
CA ALA A 40 1.44 -2.86 -15.47
C ALA A 40 2.01 -1.69 -16.30
N GLU A 41 2.32 -0.55 -15.65
CA GLU A 41 3.00 0.59 -16.28
C GLU A 41 4.32 0.15 -16.90
N LEU A 42 5.18 -0.54 -16.13
CA LEU A 42 6.45 -1.07 -16.64
C LEU A 42 6.26 -2.07 -17.79
N MET A 43 5.29 -2.97 -17.70
CA MET A 43 5.02 -4.00 -18.71
C MET A 43 4.39 -3.44 -19.99
N SER A 44 3.73 -2.27 -19.92
CA SER A 44 3.15 -1.59 -21.08
C SER A 44 4.20 -0.86 -21.93
N ILE A 45 5.42 -0.70 -21.43
CA ILE A 45 6.51 -0.08 -22.18
C ILE A 45 6.98 -1.03 -23.27
N ASP A 46 7.01 -0.51 -24.50
CA ASP A 46 7.50 -1.26 -25.64
C ASP A 46 8.96 -1.71 -25.44
N LYS A 47 9.28 -2.91 -25.92
CA LYS A 47 10.59 -3.52 -25.76
C LYS A 47 11.70 -2.69 -26.41
N ALA A 48 11.42 -1.95 -27.48
CA ALA A 48 12.39 -1.07 -28.14
C ALA A 48 12.76 0.13 -27.25
N SER A 49 11.91 0.50 -26.29
CA SER A 49 12.13 1.60 -25.35
C SER A 49 12.83 1.16 -24.04
N PHE A 50 13.23 -0.11 -23.93
CA PHE A 50 13.92 -0.63 -22.76
C PHE A 50 15.25 0.10 -22.51
N GLY A 51 15.51 0.45 -21.25
CA GLY A 51 16.68 1.25 -20.87
C GLY A 51 16.54 2.74 -21.12
N GLY A 52 15.55 3.17 -21.92
CA GLY A 52 15.22 4.58 -22.15
C GLY A 52 14.61 5.27 -20.93
N GLU A 53 14.43 6.58 -21.02
CA GLU A 53 13.99 7.41 -19.89
C GLU A 53 12.66 6.95 -19.30
N GLN A 54 11.65 6.70 -20.13
CA GLN A 54 10.34 6.22 -19.69
C GLN A 54 10.43 4.85 -19.00
N TRP A 55 11.27 3.95 -19.52
CA TRP A 55 11.53 2.66 -18.89
C TRP A 55 12.18 2.82 -17.52
N GLN A 56 13.18 3.69 -17.38
CA GLN A 56 13.84 3.95 -16.09
C GLN A 56 12.86 4.52 -15.06
N ILE A 57 11.97 5.42 -15.48
CA ILE A 57 10.94 6.01 -14.60
C ILE A 57 9.97 4.92 -14.11
N ALA A 58 9.37 4.16 -15.03
CA ALA A 58 8.43 3.09 -14.67
C ALA A 58 9.11 2.00 -13.83
N HIS A 59 10.36 1.66 -14.15
CA HIS A 59 11.13 0.68 -13.39
C HIS A 59 11.41 1.15 -11.97
N ARG A 60 11.81 2.42 -11.77
CA ARG A 60 11.98 3.00 -10.42
C ARG A 60 10.67 3.01 -9.63
N ARG A 61 9.54 3.32 -10.28
CA ARG A 61 8.21 3.26 -9.65
C ARG A 61 7.87 1.85 -9.18
N GLN A 62 8.08 0.85 -10.04
CA GLN A 62 7.87 -0.55 -9.70
C GLN A 62 8.75 -0.99 -8.53
N GLN A 63 10.02 -0.61 -8.52
CA GLN A 63 10.94 -0.92 -7.42
C GLN A 63 10.49 -0.28 -6.10
N ALA A 64 10.03 0.98 -6.13
CA ALA A 64 9.56 1.68 -4.94
C ALA A 64 8.26 1.06 -4.37
N ALA A 65 7.30 0.74 -5.24
CA ALA A 65 6.06 0.06 -4.85
C ALA A 65 6.36 -1.32 -4.25
N PHE A 66 7.24 -2.09 -4.89
CA PHE A 66 7.67 -3.40 -4.39
C PHE A 66 8.38 -3.30 -3.03
N GLY A 67 9.26 -2.32 -2.86
CA GLY A 67 9.93 -2.08 -1.57
C GLY A 67 8.95 -1.75 -0.44
N THR A 68 7.88 -1.00 -0.76
CA THR A 68 6.83 -0.65 0.22
C THR A 68 5.99 -1.88 0.58
N TRP A 69 5.59 -2.68 -0.41
CA TRP A 69 4.93 -3.96 -0.20
C TRP A 69 5.77 -4.93 0.65
N LEU A 70 7.06 -5.08 0.33
CA LEU A 70 7.99 -5.91 1.11
C LEU A 70 8.10 -5.44 2.57
N ARG A 71 8.13 -4.12 2.80
CA ARG A 71 8.17 -3.58 4.16
C ARG A 71 6.87 -3.88 4.91
N PHE A 72 5.73 -3.82 4.23
CA PHE A 72 4.43 -4.16 4.80
C PHE A 72 4.38 -5.63 5.24
N ILE A 73 4.68 -6.57 4.34
CA ILE A 73 4.64 -8.02 4.67
C ILE A 73 5.66 -8.39 5.76
N ARG A 74 6.79 -7.67 5.88
CA ARG A 74 7.78 -7.89 6.96
C ARG A 74 7.32 -7.39 8.32
N LYS A 75 6.40 -6.42 8.36
CA LYS A 75 5.76 -5.97 9.60
C LYS A 75 4.68 -6.92 10.06
N ASP A 76 4.21 -7.81 9.18
CA ASP A 76 3.21 -8.81 9.53
C ASP A 76 3.81 -9.89 10.47
N PRO A 77 3.19 -10.12 11.64
CA PRO A 77 3.67 -11.08 12.64
C PRO A 77 3.84 -12.51 12.10
N VAL A 78 3.03 -12.92 11.11
CA VAL A 78 3.04 -14.26 10.51
C VAL A 78 4.36 -14.50 9.78
N PHE A 79 4.90 -13.47 9.11
CA PHE A 79 6.17 -13.57 8.40
C PHE A 79 7.37 -13.46 9.35
N GLN A 80 7.24 -12.71 10.45
CA GLN A 80 8.30 -12.62 11.46
C GLN A 80 8.49 -13.94 12.22
N THR A 81 7.41 -14.63 12.57
CA THR A 81 7.48 -15.92 13.27
C THR A 81 8.11 -17.01 12.40
N ARG A 82 7.75 -17.09 11.11
CA ARG A 82 8.37 -18.04 10.17
C ARG A 82 9.85 -17.76 9.90
N SER A 83 10.22 -16.49 9.78
CA SER A 83 11.63 -16.10 9.56
C SER A 83 12.51 -16.48 10.76
N LYS A 84 11.96 -16.35 11.98
CA LYS A 84 12.67 -16.71 13.22
C LYS A 84 12.77 -18.23 13.43
N ALA A 85 11.77 -18.99 12.98
CA ALA A 85 11.77 -20.45 13.07
C ALA A 85 12.76 -21.14 12.11
N MET A 86 13.15 -20.48 11.00
CA MET A 86 14.15 -21.00 10.06
C MET A 86 15.58 -20.51 10.32
N ALA A 87 15.77 -19.63 11.30
CA ALA A 87 17.07 -19.08 11.70
C ALA A 87 17.64 -19.72 12.97
N GLY A 88 17.01 -20.80 13.46
CA GLY A 88 17.40 -21.54 14.66
C GLY A 88 17.79 -22.97 14.33
#